data_AF-A0A7S3KCP9-F1
#
_entry.id   AF-A0A7S3KCP9-F1
#
_cell.length_a   1.000
_cell.length_b   1.000
_cell.length_c   1.000
_cell.angle_alpha   90.00
_cell.angle_beta   90.00
_cell.angle_gamma   90.00
#
_symmetry.space_group_name_H-M   'P 1'
#
loop_
_entity.id
_entity.type
_entity.pdbx_description
1 polymer ?
#
loop_
_entity_poly.entity_id
_entity_poly.type
_entity_poly.pdbx_seq_one_letter_code
_entity_poly.pdbx_strand_id
1 'polypeptide(L)'
;ELRDIKRNGYEFTDGCGFIDPELLEDIRNKYFSGVFSSAIQIRLGGYKGMLLASKEIPKGVKVQPVRSMRKFELDKNQTSLDLEVVKLAHYMPGYLNKQIIQVLWANGVHSRIFRQIQHSYIDKMLAFYKLSKVGEKYKN
;
A
#
# COMPACT_ATOMS: atom_id res chain seq x y z
N GLU A 1 18.35 -13.15 1.95
CA GLU A 1 17.59 -12.40 0.93
C GLU A 1 17.32 -13.28 -0.29
N LEU A 2 16.24 -13.02 -1.03
CA LEU A 2 15.91 -13.64 -2.30
C LEU A 2 16.53 -12.85 -3.46
N ARG A 3 16.69 -13.51 -4.61
CA ARG A 3 16.96 -12.82 -5.87
C ARG A 3 15.68 -12.20 -6.40
N ASP A 4 15.80 -11.01 -6.95
CA ASP A 4 14.70 -10.39 -7.69
C ASP A 4 14.31 -11.21 -8.92
N ILE A 5 13.01 -11.27 -9.20
CA ILE A 5 12.47 -11.95 -10.39
C ILE A 5 12.68 -11.02 -11.58
N LYS A 6 13.44 -11.50 -12.58
CA LYS A 6 13.67 -10.78 -13.84
C LYS A 6 13.01 -11.47 -15.02
N ARG A 7 12.34 -10.72 -15.90
CA ARG A 7 11.82 -11.20 -17.19
C ARG A 7 12.10 -10.15 -18.26
N ASN A 8 12.62 -10.58 -19.42
CA ASN A 8 12.94 -9.68 -20.53
C ASN A 8 13.83 -8.49 -20.14
N GLY A 9 14.75 -8.67 -19.19
CA GLY A 9 15.64 -7.60 -18.69
C GLY A 9 15.04 -6.66 -17.65
N TYR A 10 13.75 -6.79 -17.31
CA TYR A 10 13.08 -5.97 -16.30
C TYR A 10 12.93 -6.70 -14.96
N GLU A 11 12.96 -5.96 -13.87
CA GLU A 11 12.87 -6.46 -12.48
C GLU A 11 11.43 -6.32 -11.97
N PHE A 12 10.79 -7.43 -11.61
CA PHE A 12 9.34 -7.50 -11.31
C PHE A 12 9.02 -7.52 -9.81
N THR A 13 10.03 -7.74 -8.98
CA THR A 13 9.90 -7.80 -7.53
C THR A 13 10.71 -6.69 -6.85
N ASP A 14 11.09 -5.63 -7.58
CA ASP A 14 11.88 -4.53 -7.02
C ASP A 14 11.22 -3.99 -5.76
N GLY A 15 11.92 -4.13 -4.62
CA GLY A 15 11.45 -3.64 -3.34
C GLY A 15 10.37 -4.50 -2.67
N CYS A 16 10.07 -5.72 -3.14
CA CYS A 16 8.99 -6.57 -2.64
C CYS A 16 9.50 -7.94 -2.16
N GLY A 17 9.43 -8.19 -0.85
CA GLY A 17 9.76 -9.47 -0.22
C GLY A 17 8.56 -10.13 0.45
N PHE A 18 8.81 -11.13 1.28
CA PHE A 18 7.78 -11.90 1.99
C PHE A 18 7.90 -11.81 3.52
N ILE A 19 6.76 -11.91 4.19
CA ILE A 19 6.65 -12.04 5.64
C ILE A 19 5.82 -13.29 5.98
N ASP A 20 6.21 -13.95 7.07
CA ASP A 20 5.45 -15.04 7.66
C ASP A 20 4.04 -14.55 8.04
N PRO A 21 2.95 -15.22 7.58
CA PRO A 21 1.59 -14.78 7.86
C PRO A 21 1.28 -14.66 9.36
N GLU A 22 1.84 -15.55 10.19
CA GLU A 22 1.65 -15.49 11.64
C GLU A 22 2.29 -14.24 12.24
N LEU A 23 3.52 -13.91 11.84
CA LEU A 23 4.18 -12.67 12.28
C LEU A 23 3.40 -11.42 11.83
N LEU A 24 2.86 -11.40 10.62
CA LEU A 24 2.06 -10.27 10.17
C LEU A 24 0.79 -10.12 11.02
N GLU A 25 0.15 -11.24 11.37
CA GLU A 25 -1.03 -11.24 12.23
C GLU A 25 -0.69 -10.73 13.64
N ASP A 26 0.44 -11.15 14.21
CA ASP A 26 0.93 -10.64 15.50
C ASP A 26 1.16 -9.13 15.47
N ILE A 27 1.81 -8.62 14.43
CA ILE A 27 2.03 -7.17 14.22
C ILE A 27 0.68 -6.43 14.15
N ARG A 28 -0.28 -6.97 13.40
CA ARG A 28 -1.61 -6.37 13.24
C ARG A 28 -2.36 -6.35 14.57
N ASN A 29 -2.37 -7.46 15.30
CA ASN A 29 -3.07 -7.56 16.57
C ASN A 29 -2.47 -6.64 17.63
N LYS A 30 -1.15 -6.45 17.63
CA LYS A 30 -0.46 -5.61 18.60
C LYS A 30 -0.60 -4.11 18.32
N TYR A 31 -0.59 -3.69 17.05
CA TYR A 31 -0.45 -2.26 16.70
C TYR A 31 -1.59 -1.69 15.85
N PHE A 32 -2.42 -2.53 15.22
CA PHE A 32 -3.40 -2.12 14.20
C PHE A 32 -4.70 -2.93 14.28
N SER A 33 -5.17 -3.21 15.51
CA SER A 33 -6.34 -4.04 15.77
C SER A 33 -7.54 -3.63 14.91
N GLY A 34 -8.16 -4.58 14.23
CA GLY A 34 -9.33 -4.36 13.37
C GLY A 34 -9.02 -3.99 11.92
N VAL A 35 -7.75 -3.81 11.54
CA VAL A 35 -7.36 -3.57 10.14
C VAL A 35 -6.86 -4.86 9.50
N PHE A 36 -7.53 -5.30 8.43
CA PHE A 36 -7.01 -6.38 7.58
C PHE A 36 -5.90 -5.87 6.66
N SER A 37 -4.78 -6.60 6.60
CA SER A 37 -3.68 -6.30 5.69
C SER A 37 -2.93 -7.57 5.33
N SER A 38 -2.61 -7.71 4.04
CA SER A 38 -1.78 -8.78 3.49
C SER A 38 -0.36 -8.33 3.18
N ALA A 39 -0.03 -7.05 3.39
CA ALA A 39 1.28 -6.51 3.10
C ALA A 39 1.63 -5.30 3.97
N ILE A 40 2.91 -5.10 4.23
CA ILE A 40 3.41 -4.01 5.07
C ILE A 40 4.60 -3.32 4.44
N GLN A 41 4.67 -2.00 4.59
CA GLN A 41 5.85 -1.23 4.25
C GLN A 41 6.79 -1.21 5.45
N ILE A 42 8.07 -1.52 5.23
CA ILE A 42 9.03 -1.71 6.31
C ILE A 42 10.36 -1.01 6.06
N ARG A 43 11.09 -0.81 7.16
CA ARG A 43 12.55 -0.68 7.20
C ARG A 43 13.10 -1.74 8.14
N LEU A 44 14.13 -2.45 7.70
CA LEU A 44 14.76 -3.52 8.48
C LEU A 44 16.24 -3.52 8.17
N GLY A 45 17.08 -3.03 9.07
CA GLY A 45 18.52 -3.25 8.98
C GLY A 45 19.15 -2.96 7.60
N GLY A 46 18.87 -1.80 6.99
CA GLY A 46 19.34 -1.44 5.64
C GLY A 46 18.43 -1.85 4.48
N TYR A 47 17.43 -2.70 4.74
CA TYR A 47 16.38 -3.04 3.78
C TYR A 47 15.21 -2.07 3.87
N LYS A 48 14.69 -1.66 2.72
CA LYS A 48 13.48 -0.84 2.58
C LYS A 48 12.60 -1.40 1.48
N GLY A 49 11.32 -1.56 1.76
CA GLY A 49 10.36 -2.00 0.76
C GLY A 49 9.04 -2.45 1.35
N MET A 50 8.37 -3.33 0.61
CA MET A 50 7.12 -3.99 0.99
C MET A 50 7.39 -5.46 1.33
N LEU A 51 6.70 -5.98 2.32
CA LEU A 51 6.63 -7.42 2.59
C LEU A 51 5.20 -7.89 2.43
N LEU A 52 5.01 -8.97 1.69
CA LEU A 52 3.71 -9.60 1.46
C LEU A 52 3.61 -10.89 2.28
N ALA A 53 2.45 -11.14 2.90
CA ALA A 53 2.19 -12.41 3.56
C ALA A 53 2.22 -13.55 2.53
N SER A 54 3.08 -14.54 2.74
CA SER A 54 3.19 -15.68 1.83
C SER A 54 3.41 -16.98 2.58
N LYS A 55 2.67 -18.03 2.18
CA LYS A 55 2.86 -19.41 2.66
C LYS A 55 4.07 -20.09 2.01
N GLU A 56 4.67 -19.47 0.99
CA GLU A 56 5.86 -19.98 0.31
C GLU A 56 7.16 -19.67 1.08
N ILE A 57 7.08 -18.89 2.16
CA ILE A 57 8.23 -18.60 3.01
C ILE A 57 8.73 -19.91 3.66
N PRO A 58 10.05 -20.19 3.66
CA PRO A 58 10.57 -21.39 4.30
C PRO A 58 10.22 -21.45 5.79
N LYS A 59 9.95 -22.65 6.32
CA LYS A 59 9.67 -22.84 7.75
C LYS A 59 10.80 -22.27 8.60
N GLY A 60 10.44 -21.50 9.64
CA GLY A 60 11.38 -20.83 10.54
C GLY A 60 11.89 -19.48 10.05
N VAL A 61 11.61 -19.08 8.81
CA VAL A 61 11.95 -17.75 8.29
C VAL A 61 10.78 -16.81 8.53
N LYS A 62 11.03 -15.72 9.27
CA LYS A 62 10.00 -14.73 9.61
C LYS A 62 9.85 -13.62 8.57
N VAL A 63 10.95 -13.18 7.98
CA VAL A 63 11.00 -12.15 6.93
C VAL A 63 12.01 -12.57 5.88
N GLN A 64 11.65 -12.39 4.62
CA GLN A 64 12.47 -12.76 3.47
C GLN A 64 12.51 -11.59 2.47
N PRO A 65 13.47 -10.65 2.63
CA PRO A 65 13.62 -9.53 1.70
C PRO A 65 14.24 -10.00 0.38
N VAL A 66 14.01 -9.25 -0.71
CA VAL A 66 14.73 -9.39 -1.98
C VAL A 66 15.96 -8.48 -2.02
N ARG A 67 16.92 -8.78 -2.90
CA ARG A 67 18.20 -8.05 -3.01
C ARG A 67 18.00 -6.56 -3.28
N SER A 68 17.09 -6.19 -4.17
CA SER A 68 16.76 -4.79 -4.50
C SER A 68 16.30 -3.96 -3.29
N MET A 69 15.79 -4.58 -2.23
CA MET A 69 15.41 -3.89 -0.99
C MET A 69 16.61 -3.37 -0.21
N ARG A 70 17.80 -3.98 -0.34
CA ARG A 70 19.01 -3.58 0.38
C ARG A 70 19.52 -2.24 -0.16
N LYS A 71 19.50 -1.19 0.66
CA LYS A 71 19.94 0.16 0.27
C LYS A 71 21.35 0.49 0.78
N PHE A 72 21.75 -0.12 1.88
CA PHE A 72 23.10 -0.05 2.43
C PHE A 72 23.38 -1.31 3.26
N GLU A 73 24.67 -1.61 3.43
CA GLU A 73 25.12 -2.66 4.35
C GLU A 73 25.03 -2.15 5.78
N LEU A 74 24.66 -3.03 6.71
CA LEU A 74 24.78 -2.73 8.13
C LEU A 74 26.24 -2.70 8.55
N ASP A 75 26.55 -1.86 9.55
CA ASP A 75 27.85 -1.92 10.19
C ASP A 75 28.03 -3.30 10.86
N LYS A 76 29.24 -3.85 10.77
CA LYS A 76 29.61 -5.15 11.35
C LYS A 76 29.40 -5.19 12.86
N ASN A 77 29.39 -4.02 13.51
CA ASN A 77 29.20 -3.88 14.94
C ASN A 77 27.71 -3.83 15.36
N GLN A 78 26.78 -3.74 14.41
CA GLN A 78 25.36 -3.63 14.70
C GLN A 78 24.73 -5.03 14.84
N THR A 79 24.32 -5.38 16.05
CA THR A 79 23.81 -6.71 16.40
C THR A 79 22.28 -6.80 16.46
N SER A 80 21.56 -5.67 16.51
CA SER A 80 20.10 -5.66 16.48
C SER A 80 19.56 -5.44 15.07
N LEU A 81 18.56 -6.24 14.69
CA LEU A 81 17.85 -6.14 13.43
C LEU A 81 16.40 -5.71 13.72
N ASP A 82 16.20 -4.42 13.95
CA ASP A 82 14.88 -3.87 14.30
C ASP A 82 13.98 -3.79 13.07
N LEU A 83 12.78 -4.38 13.17
CA LEU A 83 11.74 -4.29 12.15
C LEU A 83 10.85 -3.08 12.41
N GLU A 84 11.03 -2.03 11.61
CA GLU A 84 10.18 -0.85 11.64
C GLU A 84 9.04 -1.00 10.63
N VAL A 85 7.80 -0.97 11.10
CA VAL A 85 6.61 -0.96 10.25
C VAL A 85 6.21 0.48 9.96
N VAL A 86 6.33 0.90 8.71
CA VAL A 86 5.99 2.27 8.27
C VAL A 86 4.49 2.40 8.03
N LYS A 87 3.87 1.40 7.36
CA LYS A 87 2.46 1.45 6.96
C LYS A 87 1.91 0.07 6.66
N LEU A 88 0.68 -0.21 7.09
CA LEU A 88 -0.09 -1.36 6.60
C LEU A 88 -0.69 -1.07 5.22
N ALA A 89 -0.69 -2.06 4.33
CA ALA A 89 -1.50 -2.00 3.13
C ALA A 89 -2.98 -1.96 3.53
N HIS A 90 -3.68 -0.93 3.08
CA HIS A 90 -5.11 -0.76 3.30
C HIS A 90 -5.72 -0.10 2.07
N TYR A 91 -7.03 -0.23 1.92
CA TYR A 91 -7.75 0.43 0.85
C TYR A 91 -7.63 1.95 0.96
N MET A 92 -7.20 2.58 -0.12
CA MET A 92 -7.17 4.04 -0.26
C MET A 92 -8.00 4.43 -1.48
N PRO A 93 -9.03 5.28 -1.33
CA PRO A 93 -9.78 5.78 -2.47
C PRO A 93 -8.84 6.57 -3.40
N GLY A 94 -8.87 6.24 -4.68
CA GLY A 94 -8.15 6.98 -5.73
C GLY A 94 -8.97 8.19 -6.18
N TYR A 95 -8.27 9.27 -6.53
CA TYR A 95 -8.90 10.49 -7.04
C TYR A 95 -8.25 10.91 -8.36
N LEU A 96 -9.06 11.46 -9.26
CA LEU A 96 -8.56 12.11 -10.48
C LEU A 96 -7.96 13.47 -10.10
N ASN A 97 -6.64 13.51 -9.97
CA ASN A 97 -5.92 14.77 -9.88
C ASN A 97 -5.62 15.33 -11.29
N LYS A 98 -5.19 16.60 -11.35
CA LYS A 98 -4.88 17.27 -12.62
C LYS A 98 -3.82 16.54 -13.46
N GLN A 99 -2.82 15.93 -12.82
CA GLN A 99 -1.73 15.22 -13.51
C GLN A 99 -2.25 13.95 -14.20
N ILE A 100 -3.06 13.15 -13.51
CA ILE A 100 -3.70 11.95 -14.07
C ILE A 100 -4.62 12.33 -15.22
N ILE A 101 -5.43 13.39 -15.06
CA ILE A 101 -6.31 13.90 -16.11
C ILE A 101 -5.49 14.29 -17.36
N GLN A 102 -4.37 14.98 -17.19
CA GLN A 102 -3.51 15.37 -18.31
C GLN A 102 -2.94 14.16 -19.05
N VAL A 103 -2.47 13.14 -18.34
CA VAL A 103 -1.98 11.89 -18.94
C VAL A 103 -3.10 11.18 -19.71
N LEU A 104 -4.28 11.02 -19.11
CA LEU A 104 -5.42 10.38 -19.77
C LEU A 104 -5.88 11.13 -21.01
N TRP A 105 -5.95 12.46 -20.93
CA TRP A 105 -6.33 13.31 -22.06
C TRP A 105 -5.33 13.20 -23.22
N ALA A 106 -4.03 13.25 -22.93
CA ALA A 106 -2.97 13.07 -23.92
C ALA A 106 -3.01 11.69 -24.59
N ASN A 107 -3.53 10.67 -23.89
CA ASN A 107 -3.74 9.31 -24.40
C ASN A 107 -5.14 9.09 -25.01
N GLY A 108 -5.86 10.16 -25.34
CA GLY A 108 -7.11 10.10 -26.14
C GLY A 108 -8.42 10.10 -25.34
N VAL A 109 -8.39 10.22 -24.02
CA VAL A 109 -9.62 10.35 -23.23
C VAL A 109 -10.24 11.74 -23.43
N HIS A 110 -11.44 11.79 -24.00
CA HIS A 110 -12.09 13.06 -24.34
C HIS A 110 -12.44 13.88 -23.09
N SER A 111 -12.25 15.21 -23.15
CA SER A 111 -12.48 16.14 -22.02
C SER A 111 -13.91 16.11 -21.44
N ARG A 112 -14.87 15.62 -22.22
CA ARG A 112 -16.26 15.45 -21.80
C ARG A 112 -16.41 14.40 -20.71
N ILE A 113 -15.59 13.34 -20.72
CA ILE A 113 -15.63 12.27 -19.71
C ILE A 113 -15.22 12.81 -18.33
N PHE A 114 -14.15 13.61 -18.25
CA PHE A 114 -13.73 14.23 -16.98
C PHE A 114 -14.81 15.15 -16.40
N ARG A 115 -15.47 15.94 -17.26
CA ARG A 115 -16.60 16.79 -16.85
C ARG A 115 -17.79 15.98 -16.35
N GLN A 116 -18.13 14.88 -17.02
CA GLN A 116 -19.19 13.97 -16.56
C GLN A 116 -18.88 13.36 -15.19
N ILE A 117 -17.64 12.88 -14.97
CA ILE A 117 -17.21 12.34 -13.68
C ILE A 117 -17.29 13.43 -12.59
N GLN A 118 -16.83 14.64 -12.89
CA GLN A 118 -16.89 15.77 -11.96
C GLN A 118 -18.33 16.11 -11.59
N HIS A 119 -19.23 16.23 -12.58
CA HIS A 119 -20.64 16.53 -12.35
C HIS A 119 -21.31 15.43 -11.50
N SER A 120 -21.09 14.16 -11.84
CA SER A 120 -21.62 13.03 -11.06
C SER A 120 -21.14 13.04 -9.60
N TYR A 121 -19.88 13.43 -9.37
CA TYR A 121 -19.35 13.55 -8.01
C TYR A 121 -20.01 14.71 -7.24
N ILE A 122 -20.19 15.87 -7.87
CA ILE A 122 -20.91 17.01 -7.28
C ILE A 122 -22.35 16.62 -6.93
N ASP A 123 -23.06 15.94 -7.83
CA ASP A 123 -24.43 15.49 -7.59
C ASP A 123 -24.52 14.55 -6.39
N LYS A 124 -23.58 13.61 -6.26
CA LYS A 124 -23.48 12.72 -5.09
C LYS A 124 -23.21 13.49 -3.81
N MET A 125 -22.31 14.48 -3.84
CA MET A 125 -22.02 15.33 -2.69
C MET A 125 -23.26 16.14 -2.27
N LEU A 126 -23.99 16.70 -3.22
CA LEU A 126 -25.24 17.43 -2.95
C LEU A 126 -26.32 16.53 -2.37
N ALA A 127 -26.47 15.30 -2.88
CA ALA A 127 -27.40 14.31 -2.34
C ALA A 127 -27.04 13.95 -0.89
N PHE A 128 -25.76 13.67 -0.62
CA PHE A 128 -25.28 13.38 0.73
C PHE A 128 -25.52 14.55 1.70
N TYR A 129 -25.21 15.78 1.27
CA TYR A 129 -25.45 16.99 2.07
C TYR A 129 -26.93 17.19 2.44
N LYS A 130 -27.84 16.95 1.48
CA LYS A 130 -29.29 17.01 1.73
C LYS A 130 -29.71 15.96 2.76
N LEU A 131 -29.24 14.71 2.61
CA LEU A 131 -29.55 13.63 3.56
C LEU A 131 -29.03 13.93 4.98
N SER A 132 -27.82 14.48 5.12
CA SER A 132 -27.29 14.85 6.42
C SER A 132 -28.12 15.95 7.10
N LYS A 133 -28.68 16.90 6.33
CA LYS A 133 -29.55 17.95 6.86
C LYS A 133 -30.94 17.46 7.25
N VAL A 134 -31.46 16.44 6.57
CA VAL A 134 -32.71 15.77 6.95
C VAL A 134 -32.53 15.04 8.29
N GLY A 135 -31.42 14.31 8.48
CA GLY A 135 -31.11 13.62 9.74
C GLY A 135 -30.95 14.55 10.96
N GLU A 136 -30.50 15.79 10.77
CA GLU A 136 -30.45 16.81 11.84
C GLU A 136 -31.85 17.31 12.24
N LYS A 137 -32.81 17.35 11.30
CA LYS A 137 -34.18 17.85 11.54
C LYS A 137 -35.04 16.90 12.40
N TYR A 138 -34.70 15.61 12.44
CA TYR A 138 -35.42 14.58 13.21
C TYR A 138 -34.70 14.17 14.51
N LYS A 139 -33.67 14.92 14.93
CA LYS A 139 -32.98 14.75 16.21
C LYS A 139 -33.47 15.69 17.32
N ASN A 140 -34.51 16.50 17.04
CA ASN A 140 -35.19 17.36 18.02
C ASN A 140 -36.62 16.86 18.26
#